data_AF-A0A521Q843-F1
#
_entry.id   AF-A0A521Q843-F1
#
_cell.length_a   1.000
_cell.length_b   1.000
_cell.length_c   1.000
_cell.angle_alpha   90.00
_cell.angle_beta   90.00
_cell.angle_gamma   90.00
#
_symmetry.space_group_name_H-M   'P 1'
#
loop_
_entity.id
_entity.type
_entity.pdbx_description
1 polymer ?
#
loop_
_entity_poly.entity_id
_entity_poly.type
_entity_poly.pdbx_seq_one_letter_code
_entity_poly.pdbx_strand_id
1 'polypeptide(L)'
;MNRTEHLLACLAEECAEVQHAVAKALRFGLDDGYPGAASTNAQDIARELNDVLAIVTMLEDEGILDCPADREAIEQKMARVGEYMGYAIQCGALTPNVK
;
A
#
# COMPACT_ATOMS: atom_id res chain seq x y z
N MET A 1 -3.44 19.94 -18.64
CA MET A 1 -3.24 19.46 -17.27
C MET A 1 -2.70 20.61 -16.44
N ASN A 2 -3.44 21.07 -15.44
CA ASN A 2 -2.96 22.00 -14.43
C ASN A 2 -2.20 21.24 -13.33
N ARG A 3 -1.65 21.95 -12.34
CA ARG A 3 -0.83 21.36 -11.28
C ARG A 3 -1.60 20.36 -10.42
N THR A 4 -2.82 20.69 -10.02
CA THR A 4 -3.71 19.80 -9.28
C THR A 4 -3.97 18.51 -10.05
N GLU A 5 -4.36 18.61 -11.32
CA GLU A 5 -4.58 17.45 -12.18
C GLU A 5 -3.31 16.60 -12.35
N HIS A 6 -2.13 17.23 -12.41
CA HIS A 6 -0.85 16.53 -12.50
C HIS A 6 -0.54 15.74 -11.23
N LEU A 7 -0.69 16.34 -10.05
CA LEU A 7 -0.44 15.66 -8.78
C LEU A 7 -1.43 14.52 -8.54
N LEU A 8 -2.70 14.69 -8.94
CA LEU A 8 -3.69 13.62 -8.88
C LEU A 8 -3.36 12.48 -9.85
N ALA A 9 -2.82 12.78 -11.03
CA ALA A 9 -2.33 11.76 -11.97
C ALA A 9 -1.14 10.98 -11.40
N CYS A 10 -0.16 11.68 -10.80
CA CYS A 10 0.96 11.05 -10.12
C CYS A 10 0.49 10.17 -8.95
N LEU A 11 -0.44 10.66 -8.11
CA LEU A 11 -0.99 9.86 -7.02
C LEU A 11 -1.60 8.54 -7.51
N ALA A 12 -2.35 8.59 -8.62
CA ALA A 12 -2.93 7.41 -9.23
C ALA A 12 -1.85 6.44 -9.76
N GLU A 13 -0.79 6.96 -10.37
CA GLU A 13 0.36 6.19 -10.85
C GLU A 13 1.05 5.46 -9.70
N GLU A 14 1.44 6.18 -8.64
CA GLU A 14 2.12 5.58 -7.47
C GLU A 14 1.26 4.52 -6.77
N CYS A 15 -0.06 4.73 -6.70
CA CYS A 15 -0.98 3.71 -6.17
C CYS A 15 -1.01 2.45 -7.04
N ALA A 16 -0.92 2.58 -8.37
CA ALA A 16 -0.83 1.46 -9.28
C ALA A 16 0.52 0.74 -9.17
N GLU A 17 1.61 1.45 -8.90
CA GLU A 17 2.92 0.86 -8.63
C GLU A 17 2.94 0.05 -7.33
N VAL A 18 2.35 0.58 -6.24
CA VAL A 18 2.13 -0.19 -5.00
C VAL A 18 1.34 -1.47 -5.28
N GLN A 19 0.23 -1.37 -6.02
CA GLN A 19 -0.56 -2.54 -6.41
C GLN A 19 0.29 -3.56 -7.17
N HIS A 20 1.10 -3.11 -8.14
CA HIS A 20 1.95 -3.98 -8.93
C HIS A 20 3.05 -4.64 -8.08
N ALA A 21 3.69 -3.91 -7.19
CA ALA A 21 4.70 -4.43 -6.26
C ALA A 21 4.12 -5.49 -5.32
N VAL A 22 2.95 -5.21 -4.72
CA VAL A 22 2.22 -6.18 -3.88
C VAL A 22 1.84 -7.43 -4.67
N ALA A 23 1.37 -7.29 -5.91
CA ALA A 23 1.03 -8.43 -6.76
C ALA A 23 2.24 -9.33 -7.07
N LYS A 24 3.43 -8.74 -7.29
CA LYS A 24 4.68 -9.51 -7.42
C LYS A 24 5.00 -10.26 -6.13
N ALA A 25 4.93 -9.59 -4.99
CA ALA A 25 5.24 -10.20 -3.69
C ALA A 25 4.28 -11.36 -3.35
N LEU A 26 2.99 -11.24 -3.68
CA LEU A 26 2.02 -12.32 -3.51
C LEU A 26 2.34 -13.54 -4.38
N ARG A 27 2.98 -13.34 -5.53
CA ARG A 27 3.30 -14.41 -6.49
C ARG A 27 4.63 -15.10 -6.18
N PHE A 28 5.63 -14.34 -5.74
CA PHE A 28 7.01 -14.81 -5.62
C PHE A 28 7.54 -14.81 -4.18
N GLY A 29 6.83 -14.18 -3.25
CA GLY A 29 7.26 -14.01 -1.86
C GLY A 29 7.92 -12.65 -1.62
N LEU A 30 7.93 -12.23 -0.34
CA LEU A 30 8.46 -10.93 0.08
C LEU A 30 9.98 -10.82 -0.07
N ASP A 31 10.70 -11.91 0.16
CA ASP A 31 12.18 -11.97 0.11
C ASP A 31 12.75 -12.20 -1.30
N ASP A 32 11.88 -12.51 -2.27
CA ASP A 32 12.27 -12.64 -3.69
C ASP A 32 12.52 -11.25 -4.28
N GLY A 33 13.21 -11.18 -5.42
CA GLY A 33 13.51 -9.98 -6.19
C GLY A 33 13.75 -10.36 -7.65
N TYR A 34 13.68 -9.38 -8.55
CA TYR A 34 13.96 -9.65 -9.97
C TYR A 34 15.37 -10.27 -10.12
N PRO A 35 15.59 -11.26 -11.00
CA PRO A 35 16.92 -11.85 -11.17
C PRO A 35 18.01 -10.81 -11.45
N GLY A 36 18.97 -10.69 -10.51
CA GLY A 36 20.04 -9.70 -10.58
C GLY A 36 19.70 -8.32 -9.99
N ALA A 37 18.49 -8.12 -9.45
CA ALA A 37 18.16 -6.94 -8.66
C ALA A 37 18.78 -7.01 -7.27
N ALA A 38 19.06 -5.84 -6.71
CA ALA A 38 19.58 -5.68 -5.36
C ALA A 38 18.47 -5.55 -4.30
N SER A 39 17.22 -5.34 -4.72
CA SER A 39 16.06 -5.18 -3.85
C SER A 39 15.19 -6.43 -3.81
N THR A 40 14.56 -6.63 -2.65
CA THR A 40 13.47 -7.58 -2.42
C THR A 40 12.13 -6.95 -2.76
N ASN A 41 11.10 -7.78 -3.00
CA ASN A 41 9.74 -7.31 -3.23
C ASN A 41 9.21 -6.51 -2.03
N ALA A 42 9.61 -6.85 -0.80
CA ALA A 42 9.29 -6.05 0.39
C ALA A 42 9.90 -4.63 0.34
N GLN A 43 11.15 -4.51 -0.12
CA GLN A 43 11.81 -3.22 -0.28
C GLN A 43 11.19 -2.40 -1.41
N ASP A 44 10.81 -3.04 -2.51
CA ASP A 44 10.09 -2.39 -3.62
C ASP A 44 8.74 -1.83 -3.13
N ILE A 45 7.94 -2.60 -2.38
CA ILE A 45 6.68 -2.12 -1.79
C ILE A 45 6.93 -0.91 -0.89
N ALA A 46 7.95 -0.96 -0.04
CA ALA A 46 8.27 0.14 0.87
C ALA A 46 8.67 1.41 0.11
N ARG A 47 9.35 1.27 -1.04
CA ARG A 47 9.69 2.40 -1.90
C ARG A 47 8.42 3.03 -2.48
N GLU A 48 7.56 2.26 -3.14
CA GLU A 48 6.38 2.86 -3.80
C GLU A 48 5.41 3.47 -2.78
N LEU A 49 5.34 2.91 -1.55
CA LEU A 49 4.58 3.52 -0.45
C LEU A 49 5.14 4.90 -0.03
N ASN A 50 6.47 5.09 -0.05
CA ASN A 50 7.06 6.39 0.23
C ASN A 50 6.74 7.39 -0.89
N ASP A 51 6.71 6.94 -2.14
CA ASP A 51 6.37 7.80 -3.28
C ASP A 51 4.89 8.25 -3.20
N VAL A 52 3.96 7.34 -2.85
CA VAL A 52 2.57 7.71 -2.51
C VAL A 52 2.53 8.79 -1.41
N LEU A 53 3.26 8.58 -0.30
CA LEU A 53 3.27 9.54 0.81
C LEU A 53 3.87 10.90 0.41
N ALA A 54 4.87 10.92 -0.46
CA ALA A 54 5.44 12.15 -0.99
C ALA A 54 4.41 12.94 -1.79
N ILE A 55 3.64 12.28 -2.67
CA ILE A 55 2.60 12.95 -3.46
C ILE A 55 1.44 13.42 -2.56
N VAL A 56 1.02 12.63 -1.57
CA VAL A 56 0.02 13.05 -0.58
C VAL A 56 0.47 14.29 0.17
N THR A 57 1.73 14.33 0.63
CA THR A 57 2.31 15.49 1.32
C THR A 57 2.26 16.74 0.44
N MET A 58 2.61 16.62 -0.85
CA MET A 58 2.53 17.74 -1.79
C MET A 58 1.08 18.23 -2.01
N LEU A 59 0.11 17.31 -2.06
CA LEU A 59 -1.31 17.65 -2.18
C LEU A 59 -1.84 18.37 -0.93
N GLU A 60 -1.37 17.99 0.26
CA GLU A 60 -1.68 18.66 1.52
C GLU A 60 -1.05 20.06 1.61
N ASP A 61 0.24 20.18 1.29
CA ASP A 61 0.98 21.45 1.30
C ASP A 61 0.36 22.48 0.34
N GLU A 62 -0.25 22.02 -0.76
CA GLU A 62 -0.96 22.87 -1.72
C GLU A 62 -2.43 23.14 -1.34
N GLY A 63 -2.92 22.56 -0.23
CA GLY A 63 -4.30 22.68 0.22
C GLY A 63 -5.31 22.05 -0.74
N ILE A 64 -4.87 21.10 -1.57
CA ILE A 64 -5.73 20.38 -2.52
C ILE A 64 -6.50 19.28 -1.80
N LEU A 65 -5.82 18.54 -0.91
CA LEU A 65 -6.42 17.54 -0.05
C LEU A 65 -6.08 17.87 1.40
N ASP A 66 -7.01 17.54 2.30
CA ASP A 66 -6.76 17.48 3.73
C ASP A 66 -6.78 15.99 4.09
N CYS A 67 -5.61 15.40 4.33
CA CYS A 67 -5.46 13.96 4.61
C CYS A 67 -4.94 13.72 6.04
N PRO A 68 -5.59 14.31 7.07
CA PRO A 68 -5.13 14.11 8.44
C PRO A 68 -5.25 12.63 8.80
N ALA A 69 -4.25 12.13 9.53
CA ALA A 69 -4.30 10.77 10.07
C ALA A 69 -5.44 10.67 11.10
N ASP A 70 -6.60 10.20 10.66
CA ASP A 70 -7.73 9.85 11.51
C ASP A 70 -7.44 8.50 12.19
N ARG A 71 -6.84 8.59 13.38
CA ARG A 71 -6.45 7.41 14.18
C ARG A 71 -7.64 6.52 14.51
N GLU A 72 -8.81 7.10 14.79
CA GLU A 72 -10.00 6.32 15.14
C GLU A 72 -10.48 5.51 13.92
N ALA A 73 -10.60 6.15 12.76
CA ALA A 73 -10.97 5.45 11.53
C ALA A 73 -9.96 4.36 11.14
N ILE A 74 -8.66 4.62 11.32
CA ILE A 74 -7.59 3.64 11.09
C ILE A 74 -7.75 2.43 12.04
N GLU A 75 -7.93 2.67 13.34
CA GLU A 75 -8.09 1.61 14.34
C GLU A 75 -9.35 0.76 14.08
N GLN A 76 -10.48 1.40 13.75
CA GLN A 76 -11.71 0.70 13.37
C GLN A 76 -11.50 -0.18 12.13
N LYS A 77 -10.79 0.32 11.12
CA LYS A 77 -10.47 -0.47 9.92
C LYS A 77 -9.58 -1.66 10.26
N MET A 78 -8.55 -1.48 11.09
CA MET A 78 -7.66 -2.56 11.55
C MET A 78 -8.44 -3.66 12.28
N ALA A 79 -9.30 -3.29 13.24
CA ALA A 79 -10.14 -4.22 13.98
C ALA A 79 -11.02 -5.05 13.03
N ARG A 80 -11.70 -4.38 12.08
CA ARG A 80 -12.56 -5.03 11.10
C ARG A 80 -11.81 -6.00 10.18
N VAL A 81 -10.59 -5.64 9.75
CA VAL A 81 -9.74 -6.55 8.96
C VAL A 81 -9.39 -7.80 9.78
N GLY A 82 -9.01 -7.64 11.06
CA GLY A 82 -8.73 -8.75 11.96
C GLY A 82 -9.91 -9.70 12.14
N GLU A 83 -11.12 -9.18 12.31
CA GLU A 83 -12.35 -9.98 12.38
C GLU A 83 -12.58 -10.81 11.11
N TYR A 84 -12.44 -10.20 9.93
CA TYR A 84 -12.58 -10.91 8.66
C TYR A 84 -11.49 -11.96 8.44
N MET A 85 -10.25 -11.69 8.89
CA MET A 85 -9.18 -12.69 8.85
C MET A 85 -9.52 -13.90 9.74
N GLY A 86 -10.04 -13.67 10.95
CA GLY A 86 -10.48 -14.73 11.84
C GLY A 86 -11.59 -15.59 11.21
N TYR A 87 -12.58 -14.95 10.60
CA TYR A 87 -13.64 -15.65 9.86
C TYR A 87 -13.09 -16.41 8.65
N ALA A 88 -12.20 -15.81 7.86
CA ALA A 88 -11.59 -16.47 6.70
C ALA A 88 -10.78 -17.71 7.09
N ILE A 89 -10.09 -17.69 8.23
CA ILE A 89 -9.41 -18.86 8.81
C ILE A 89 -10.42 -19.95 9.18
N GLN A 90 -11.51 -19.60 9.86
CA GLN A 90 -12.57 -20.55 10.22
C GLN A 90 -13.21 -21.21 9.00
N CYS A 91 -13.38 -20.46 7.90
CA CYS A 91 -13.88 -20.97 6.63
C CYS A 91 -12.84 -21.76 5.82
N GLY A 92 -11.57 -21.84 6.26
CA GLY A 92 -10.48 -22.47 5.51
C GLY A 92 -10.03 -21.68 4.28
N ALA A 93 -10.47 -20.43 4.12
CA ALA A 93 -10.11 -19.55 3.01
C ALA A 93 -8.77 -18.82 3.24
N LEU A 94 -8.28 -18.77 4.48
CA LEU A 94 -7.00 -18.18 4.84
C LEU A 94 -6.20 -19.14 5.72
N THR A 95 -4.92 -19.36 5.42
CA THR A 95 -4.02 -20.13 6.29
C THR A 95 -3.39 -19.21 7.33
N PRO A 96 -3.33 -19.61 8.61
CA PRO A 96 -2.57 -18.88 9.62
C PRO A 96 -1.09 -18.81 9.21
N ASN A 97 -0.45 -17.65 9.40
CA ASN A 97 0.98 -17.54 9.18
C ASN A 97 1.71 -18.50 10.14
N VAL A 98 2.43 -19.46 9.57
CA VAL A 98 3.38 -20.30 10.33
C VAL A 98 4.62 -19.44 10.52
N LYS A 99 4.87 -19.01 11.76
CA LYS A 99 6.16 -18.39 12.13
C LYS A 99 7.26 -19.45 12.15
#